data_AF-A0A015JF90-F1
#
_entry.id   AF-A0A015JF90-F1
#
_cell.length_a   1.000
_cell.length_b   1.000
_cell.length_c   1.000
_cell.angle_alpha   90.00
_cell.angle_beta   90.00
_cell.angle_gamma   90.00
#
_symmetry.space_group_name_H-M   'P 1'
#
loop_
_entity.id
_entity.type
_entity.pdbx_description
1 polymer ?
#
loop_
_entity_poly.entity_id
_entity_poly.type
_entity_poly.pdbx_seq_one_letter_code
_entity_poly.pdbx_strand_id
1 'polypeptide(L)'
;MKNEAFETENPASDLEINEMFENILRIDFTITKNETTQQQLRKYKPLVEFIETHCQERAYSFQIKKCNQTTCSICYSIRMPIDIFQSLHFLPDPVPSRDNPDHYESFVNLYGKSTTEKFCPSLISLVSKTEPAPSNILVSAKIRDYIKCNFCGKMRYLYSGLRLTEQEMQDLNFALQTYTYSCRSLIFPEDHSLA
;
A
#
# COMPACT_ATOMS: atom_id res chain seq x y z
N MET A 1 -8.11 20.67 10.84
CA MET A 1 -7.14 19.99 11.72
C MET A 1 -5.80 20.69 11.67
N LYS A 2 -5.60 21.70 12.52
CA LYS A 2 -4.27 22.25 12.85
C LYS A 2 -4.35 22.56 14.35
N ASN A 3 -3.46 21.95 15.14
CA ASN A 3 -3.23 22.17 16.58
C ASN A 3 -3.86 21.18 17.58
N GLU A 4 -4.49 20.08 17.16
CA GLU A 4 -4.85 18.99 18.09
C GLU A 4 -3.80 17.88 17.98
N ALA A 5 -3.31 17.40 19.13
CA ALA A 5 -2.45 16.22 19.18
C ALA A 5 -3.27 15.00 18.72
N PHE A 6 -2.66 14.11 17.96
CA PHE A 6 -3.30 12.85 17.61
C PHE A 6 -3.53 12.05 18.90
N GLU A 7 -4.79 11.74 19.19
CA GLU A 7 -5.14 10.81 20.24
C GLU A 7 -4.85 9.39 19.73
N THR A 8 -4.11 8.64 20.53
CA THR A 8 -3.83 7.22 20.26
C THR A 8 -4.75 6.37 21.12
N GLU A 9 -5.36 5.36 20.51
CA GLU A 9 -6.10 4.34 21.24
C GLU A 9 -5.19 3.56 22.19
N ASN A 10 -5.76 3.06 23.27
CA ASN A 10 -5.05 2.16 24.18
C ASN A 10 -4.70 0.85 23.45
N PRO A 11 -3.54 0.24 23.74
CA PRO A 11 -3.24 -1.08 23.23
C PRO A 11 -4.26 -2.10 23.78
N ALA A 12 -4.46 -3.18 23.02
CA ALA A 12 -5.28 -4.30 23.47
C ALA A 12 -4.75 -4.85 24.79
N SER A 13 -5.65 -5.11 25.73
CA SER A 13 -5.36 -5.74 27.01
C SER A 13 -5.02 -7.22 26.84
N ASP A 14 -4.32 -7.79 27.83
CA ASP A 14 -4.03 -9.23 27.85
C ASP A 14 -5.32 -10.07 27.80
N LEU A 15 -6.41 -9.58 28.40
CA LEU A 15 -7.71 -10.26 28.36
C LEU A 15 -8.24 -10.34 26.92
N GLU A 16 -8.25 -9.22 26.20
CA GLU A 16 -8.71 -9.18 24.80
C GLU A 16 -7.86 -10.06 23.89
N ILE A 17 -6.54 -10.06 24.11
CA ILE A 17 -5.61 -10.93 23.36
C ILE A 17 -5.91 -12.40 23.64
N ASN A 18 -6.13 -12.78 24.90
CA ASN A 18 -6.44 -14.16 25.25
C ASN A 18 -7.80 -14.59 24.68
N GLU A 19 -8.84 -13.76 24.79
CA GLU A 19 -10.17 -14.04 24.21
C GLU A 19 -10.11 -14.19 22.69
N MET A 20 -9.33 -13.37 22.00
CA MET A 20 -9.06 -13.53 20.58
C MET A 20 -8.37 -14.87 20.31
N PHE A 21 -7.35 -15.22 21.09
CA PHE A 21 -6.56 -16.43 20.88
C PHE A 21 -7.37 -17.73 21.08
N GLU A 22 -8.35 -17.74 21.98
CA GLU A 22 -9.29 -18.86 22.15
C GLU A 22 -10.04 -19.18 20.84
N ASN A 23 -10.29 -18.19 19.98
CA ASN A 23 -10.88 -18.44 18.67
C ASN A 23 -9.91 -19.11 17.69
N ILE A 24 -8.61 -18.83 17.80
CA ILE A 24 -7.56 -19.48 16.98
C ILE A 24 -7.41 -20.95 17.41
N LEU A 25 -7.45 -21.22 18.72
CA LEU A 25 -7.34 -22.58 19.26
C LEU A 25 -8.47 -23.52 18.80
N ARG A 26 -9.61 -22.97 18.36
CA ARG A 26 -10.68 -23.75 17.72
C ARG A 26 -10.32 -24.28 16.34
N ILE A 27 -9.43 -23.60 15.64
CA ILE A 27 -8.93 -24.01 14.32
C ILE A 27 -7.82 -25.05 14.53
N ASP A 28 -6.87 -24.75 15.42
CA ASP A 28 -5.79 -25.65 15.79
C ASP A 28 -5.37 -25.41 17.24
N PHE A 29 -5.68 -26.37 18.11
CA PHE A 29 -5.40 -26.29 19.55
C PHE A 29 -3.92 -26.43 19.90
N THR A 30 -3.06 -26.77 18.93
CA THR A 30 -1.61 -26.97 19.14
C THR A 30 -0.80 -25.69 18.94
N ILE A 31 -1.44 -24.60 18.48
CA ILE A 31 -0.80 -23.29 18.33
C ILE A 31 -0.56 -22.67 19.70
N THR A 32 0.58 -22.00 19.87
CA THR A 32 0.89 -21.26 21.10
C THR A 32 0.88 -19.75 20.86
N LYS A 33 0.50 -18.97 21.88
CA LYS A 33 0.42 -17.49 21.79
C LYS A 33 1.76 -16.79 21.49
N ASN A 34 2.86 -17.51 21.65
CA ASN A 34 4.20 -16.99 21.37
C ASN A 34 4.58 -17.07 19.88
N GLU A 35 3.77 -17.74 19.07
CA GLU A 35 3.99 -17.94 17.63
C GLU A 35 3.26 -16.87 16.84
N THR A 36 3.94 -15.75 16.61
CA THR A 36 3.33 -14.55 16.03
C THR A 36 3.74 -14.30 14.57
N THR A 37 4.65 -15.10 14.02
CA THR A 37 5.15 -14.91 12.64
C THR A 37 4.50 -15.86 11.65
N GLN A 38 4.34 -15.42 10.40
CA GLN A 38 3.78 -16.24 9.32
C GLN A 38 4.58 -17.54 9.11
N GLN A 39 5.91 -17.52 9.24
CA GLN A 39 6.75 -18.71 9.09
C GLN A 39 6.47 -19.75 10.18
N GLN A 40 6.29 -19.31 11.43
CA GLN A 40 5.92 -20.20 12.53
C GLN A 40 4.52 -20.78 12.31
N LEU A 41 3.57 -19.96 11.85
CA LEU A 41 2.18 -20.37 11.67
C LEU A 41 1.96 -21.31 10.48
N ARG A 42 2.79 -21.23 9.42
CA ARG A 42 2.68 -22.08 8.22
C ARG A 42 2.90 -23.57 8.46
N LYS A 43 3.48 -23.96 9.60
CA LYS A 43 3.66 -25.39 9.95
C LYS A 43 2.37 -26.07 10.43
N TYR A 44 1.37 -25.29 10.82
CA TYR A 44 0.09 -25.77 11.32
C TYR A 44 -0.89 -26.01 10.16
N LYS A 45 -0.98 -27.27 9.71
CA LYS A 45 -1.80 -27.63 8.55
C LYS A 45 -3.28 -27.24 8.72
N PRO A 46 -3.96 -27.48 9.85
CA PRO A 46 -5.36 -27.08 10.03
C PRO A 46 -5.57 -25.56 9.89
N LEU A 47 -4.62 -24.75 10.37
CA LEU A 47 -4.67 -23.30 10.20
C LEU A 47 -4.50 -22.89 8.74
N VAL A 48 -3.52 -23.48 8.04
CA VAL A 48 -3.29 -23.20 6.62
C VAL A 48 -4.52 -23.61 5.79
N GLU A 49 -5.07 -24.80 6.02
CA GLU A 49 -6.29 -25.28 5.35
C GLU A 49 -7.48 -24.36 5.63
N PHE A 50 -7.64 -23.87 6.86
CA PHE A 50 -8.68 -22.89 7.19
C PHE A 50 -8.53 -21.60 6.38
N ILE A 51 -7.32 -21.03 6.31
CA ILE A 51 -7.04 -19.81 5.55
C ILE A 51 -7.35 -20.03 4.06
N GLU A 52 -6.96 -21.16 3.49
CA GLU A 52 -7.19 -21.46 2.07
C GLU A 52 -8.66 -21.70 1.72
N THR A 53 -9.44 -22.26 2.64
CA THR A 53 -10.83 -22.68 2.38
C THR A 53 -11.90 -21.70 2.86
N HIS A 54 -11.61 -20.90 3.89
CA HIS A 54 -12.59 -20.00 4.53
C HIS A 54 -12.21 -18.53 4.41
N CYS A 55 -10.96 -18.21 4.08
CA CYS A 55 -10.49 -16.84 4.03
C CYS A 55 -10.17 -16.38 2.61
N GLN A 56 -10.16 -15.07 2.43
CA GLN A 56 -9.61 -14.42 1.26
C GLN A 56 -8.71 -13.28 1.73
N GLU A 57 -7.40 -13.48 1.57
CA GLU A 57 -6.39 -12.45 1.80
C GLU A 57 -6.23 -11.61 0.53
N ARG A 58 -6.27 -10.29 0.72
CA ARG A 58 -6.05 -9.23 -0.28
C ARG A 58 -5.23 -8.11 0.36
N ALA A 59 -4.59 -7.29 -0.45
CA ALA A 59 -3.77 -6.16 -0.04
C ALA A 59 -4.48 -5.16 0.88
N TYR A 60 -5.82 -5.04 0.76
CA TYR A 60 -6.62 -4.09 1.54
C TYR A 60 -7.65 -4.76 2.46
N SER A 61 -7.76 -6.10 2.44
CA SER A 61 -8.78 -6.78 3.22
C SER A 61 -8.37 -8.21 3.54
N PHE A 62 -8.67 -8.64 4.76
CA PHE A 62 -8.72 -10.04 5.11
C PHE A 62 -10.17 -10.42 5.37
N GLN A 63 -10.74 -11.25 4.50
CA GLN A 63 -12.14 -11.62 4.56
C GLN A 63 -12.27 -13.06 5.04
N ILE A 64 -13.26 -13.32 5.91
CA ILE A 64 -13.56 -14.66 6.41
C ILE A 64 -15.02 -14.97 6.08
N LYS A 65 -15.28 -16.10 5.44
CA LYS A 65 -16.62 -16.56 5.10
C LYS A 65 -16.80 -18.00 5.56
N LYS A 66 -17.97 -18.30 6.15
CA LYS A 66 -18.35 -19.68 6.47
C LYS A 66 -18.50 -20.51 5.19
N CYS A 67 -18.21 -21.82 5.24
CA CYS A 67 -18.31 -22.70 4.07
C CYS A 67 -19.67 -23.39 3.92
N ASN A 68 -20.54 -23.37 4.96
CA ASN A 68 -21.83 -24.07 5.00
C ASN A 68 -21.76 -25.59 4.75
N GLN A 69 -20.60 -26.20 5.00
CA GLN A 69 -20.43 -27.65 4.95
C GLN A 69 -20.78 -28.26 6.31
N THR A 70 -21.60 -29.31 6.31
CA THR A 70 -22.01 -30.01 7.54
C THR A 70 -20.86 -30.74 8.23
N THR A 71 -19.79 -31.02 7.50
CA THR A 71 -18.56 -31.66 7.99
C THR A 71 -17.55 -30.67 8.56
N CYS A 72 -17.78 -29.36 8.40
CA CYS A 72 -16.86 -28.35 8.91
C CYS A 72 -17.01 -28.21 10.42
N SER A 73 -15.97 -28.58 11.17
CA SER A 73 -15.92 -28.44 12.64
C SER A 73 -15.77 -27.00 13.11
N ILE A 74 -15.30 -26.10 12.23
CA ILE A 74 -15.00 -24.69 12.57
C ILE A 74 -16.24 -23.81 12.37
N CYS A 75 -16.98 -24.03 11.29
CA CYS A 75 -18.14 -23.23 10.96
C CYS A 75 -19.35 -23.63 11.81
N TYR A 76 -19.73 -22.77 12.77
CA TYR A 76 -21.05 -22.87 13.38
C TYR A 76 -22.16 -22.78 12.33
N SER A 77 -23.31 -23.40 12.63
CA SER A 77 -24.53 -23.33 11.83
C SER A 77 -24.85 -21.91 11.37
N ILE A 78 -25.31 -21.80 10.12
CA ILE A 78 -25.71 -20.54 9.53
C ILE A 78 -26.96 -20.05 10.27
N ARG A 79 -26.89 -18.83 10.81
CA ARG A 79 -27.97 -18.22 11.62
C ARG A 79 -28.94 -17.38 10.78
N MET A 80 -28.76 -17.35 9.47
CA MET A 80 -29.56 -16.58 8.52
C MET A 80 -30.20 -17.50 7.48
N PRO A 81 -31.23 -17.04 6.74
CA PRO A 81 -31.82 -17.81 5.66
C PRO A 81 -30.77 -18.27 4.65
N ILE A 82 -30.87 -19.54 4.24
CA ILE A 82 -29.83 -20.21 3.42
C ILE A 82 -29.71 -19.55 2.05
N ASP A 83 -30.83 -19.11 1.47
CA ASP A 83 -30.89 -18.36 0.22
C ASP A 83 -30.11 -17.03 0.30
N ILE A 84 -30.28 -16.29 1.39
CA ILE A 84 -29.52 -15.04 1.63
C ILE A 84 -28.04 -15.38 1.80
N PHE A 85 -27.69 -16.40 2.58
CA PHE A 85 -26.30 -16.80 2.78
C PHE A 85 -25.61 -17.21 1.47
N GLN A 86 -26.30 -17.94 0.61
CA GLN A 86 -25.79 -18.36 -0.69
C GLN A 86 -25.53 -17.18 -1.63
N SER A 87 -26.27 -16.07 -1.46
CA SER A 87 -26.04 -14.84 -2.23
C SER A 87 -24.85 -13.99 -1.74
N LEU A 88 -24.27 -14.32 -0.58
CA LEU A 88 -23.08 -13.62 -0.08
C LEU A 88 -21.84 -14.08 -0.85
N HIS A 89 -21.09 -13.12 -1.36
CA HIS A 89 -19.79 -13.34 -2.00
C HIS A 89 -18.70 -12.55 -1.28
N PHE A 90 -17.43 -12.93 -1.50
CA PHE A 90 -16.32 -12.10 -1.09
C PHE A 90 -16.38 -10.74 -1.82
N LEU A 91 -15.90 -9.69 -1.14
CA LEU A 91 -15.77 -8.37 -1.72
C LEU A 91 -14.84 -8.42 -2.94
N PRO A 92 -15.23 -7.81 -4.06
CA PRO A 92 -14.42 -7.77 -5.26
C PRO A 92 -13.23 -6.82 -5.10
N ASP A 93 -12.17 -7.11 -5.83
CA ASP A 93 -11.00 -6.25 -5.98
C ASP A 93 -11.32 -5.06 -6.90
N PRO A 94 -10.59 -3.93 -6.80
CA PRO A 94 -10.74 -2.82 -7.73
C PRO A 94 -10.48 -3.27 -9.17
N VAL A 95 -11.41 -2.97 -10.08
CA VAL A 95 -11.29 -3.23 -11.53
C VAL A 95 -11.68 -1.97 -12.29
N PRO A 96 -10.90 -1.49 -13.28
CA PRO A 96 -11.28 -0.32 -14.08
C PRO A 96 -12.62 -0.53 -14.78
N SER A 97 -13.43 0.52 -14.85
CA SER A 97 -14.68 0.51 -15.59
C SER A 97 -14.38 0.36 -17.09
N ARG A 98 -15.24 -0.40 -17.78
CA ARG A 98 -15.16 -0.57 -19.24
C ARG A 98 -15.51 0.71 -19.99
N ASP A 99 -16.43 1.50 -19.43
CA ASP A 99 -16.96 2.71 -20.06
C ASP A 99 -16.05 3.92 -19.78
N ASN A 100 -15.39 3.93 -18.62
CA ASN A 100 -14.44 4.98 -18.24
C ASN A 100 -13.23 4.41 -17.48
N PRO A 101 -12.10 4.15 -18.16
CA PRO A 101 -10.91 3.56 -17.55
C PRO A 101 -10.29 4.38 -16.40
N ASP A 102 -10.61 5.68 -16.28
CA ASP A 102 -10.14 6.53 -15.18
C ASP A 102 -10.89 6.27 -13.87
N HIS A 103 -11.97 5.48 -13.91
CA HIS A 103 -12.78 5.13 -12.74
C HIS A 103 -12.83 3.62 -12.54
N TYR A 104 -13.09 3.21 -11.31
CA TYR A 104 -13.37 1.81 -11.00
C TYR A 104 -14.81 1.44 -11.37
N GLU A 105 -14.99 0.18 -11.74
CA GLU A 105 -16.28 -0.45 -11.98
C GLU A 105 -17.13 -0.43 -10.69
N SER A 106 -18.45 -0.35 -10.85
CA SER A 106 -19.36 -0.29 -9.71
C SER A 106 -19.42 -1.61 -8.96
N PHE A 107 -19.67 -1.54 -7.65
CA PHE A 107 -19.83 -2.73 -6.80
C PHE A 107 -20.92 -3.68 -7.33
N VAL A 108 -22.08 -3.15 -7.75
CA VAL A 108 -23.19 -3.94 -8.29
C VAL A 108 -22.76 -4.75 -9.51
N ASN A 109 -21.89 -4.18 -10.35
CA ASN A 109 -21.38 -4.87 -11.54
C ASN A 109 -20.30 -5.91 -11.21
N LEU A 110 -19.62 -5.81 -10.07
CA LEU A 110 -18.52 -6.71 -9.69
C LEU A 110 -18.92 -7.78 -8.67
N TYR A 111 -19.91 -7.54 -7.82
CA TYR A 111 -20.23 -8.43 -6.70
C TYR A 111 -20.64 -9.82 -7.21
N GLY A 112 -20.01 -10.85 -6.64
CA GLY A 112 -20.19 -12.24 -7.07
C GLY A 112 -19.36 -12.66 -8.29
N LYS A 113 -18.56 -11.77 -8.88
CA LYS A 113 -17.63 -12.11 -9.96
C LYS A 113 -16.22 -12.33 -9.41
N SER A 114 -15.46 -13.17 -10.10
CA SER A 114 -14.04 -13.37 -9.78
C SER A 114 -13.23 -12.15 -10.23
N THR A 115 -12.52 -11.53 -9.30
CA THR A 115 -11.60 -10.42 -9.54
C THR A 115 -10.18 -10.79 -9.09
N THR A 116 -9.20 -9.96 -9.47
CA THR A 116 -7.81 -10.10 -9.04
C THR A 116 -7.24 -8.76 -8.63
N GLU A 117 -6.16 -8.78 -7.87
CA GLU A 117 -5.51 -7.56 -7.35
C GLU A 117 -4.70 -6.78 -8.41
N LYS A 118 -4.80 -7.17 -9.68
CA LYS A 118 -4.02 -6.58 -10.78
C LYS A 118 -4.14 -5.06 -10.85
N PHE A 119 -5.28 -4.51 -10.46
CA PHE A 119 -5.55 -3.08 -10.55
C PHE A 119 -5.57 -2.35 -9.19
N CYS A 120 -5.06 -3.00 -8.14
CA CYS A 120 -4.85 -2.35 -6.84
C CYS A 120 -3.76 -1.27 -6.96
N PRO A 121 -4.03 0.00 -6.60
CA PRO A 121 -3.07 1.10 -6.75
C PRO A 121 -1.69 0.84 -6.14
N SER A 122 -1.64 0.21 -4.95
CA SER A 122 -0.39 -0.11 -4.26
C SER A 122 0.47 -1.07 -5.08
N LEU A 123 -0.15 -2.03 -5.76
CA LEU A 123 0.54 -3.03 -6.58
C LEU A 123 0.90 -2.48 -7.96
N ILE A 124 0.03 -1.68 -8.59
CA ILE A 124 0.35 -0.98 -9.84
C ILE A 124 1.60 -0.10 -9.66
N SER A 125 1.64 0.68 -8.57
CA SER A 125 2.77 1.56 -8.29
C SER A 125 4.09 0.80 -8.16
N LEU A 126 4.06 -0.43 -7.66
CA LEU A 126 5.25 -1.29 -7.53
C LEU A 126 5.78 -1.74 -8.89
N VAL A 127 4.89 -1.98 -9.87
CA VAL A 127 5.25 -2.35 -11.24
C VAL A 127 5.75 -1.14 -12.04
N SER A 128 5.24 0.06 -11.74
CA SER A 128 5.66 1.31 -12.38
C SER A 128 6.83 2.03 -11.67
N LYS A 129 7.46 1.41 -10.66
CA LYS A 129 8.66 1.94 -9.98
C LYS A 129 9.94 1.86 -10.82
N THR A 130 9.83 1.89 -12.14
CA THR A 130 10.82 2.60 -12.95
C THR A 130 10.41 4.07 -13.02
N GLU A 131 10.52 4.79 -11.90
CA GLU A 131 10.82 6.21 -12.04
C GLU A 131 12.12 6.26 -12.87
N PRO A 132 12.21 7.07 -13.95
CA PRO A 132 13.46 7.29 -14.66
C PRO A 132 14.43 8.13 -13.83
N ALA A 133 14.24 8.21 -12.51
CA ALA A 133 15.22 8.76 -11.60
C ALA A 133 16.32 7.71 -11.44
N PRO A 134 17.58 8.02 -11.82
CA PRO A 134 18.68 7.09 -11.65
C PRO A 134 18.74 6.62 -10.20
N SER A 135 18.59 5.32 -9.99
CA SER A 135 18.75 4.68 -8.68
C SER A 135 20.10 5.10 -8.12
N ASN A 136 20.09 5.80 -6.97
CA ASN A 136 21.22 6.42 -6.24
C ASN A 136 21.36 7.96 -6.30
N ILE A 137 20.57 8.71 -7.10
CA ILE A 137 20.77 10.17 -7.21
C ILE A 137 19.97 10.97 -6.17
N LEU A 138 18.77 10.50 -5.80
CA LEU A 138 17.86 11.16 -4.86
C LEU A 138 18.20 10.87 -3.39
N VAL A 139 19.47 11.01 -3.03
CA VAL A 139 19.95 10.85 -1.63
C VAL A 139 20.38 12.20 -1.08
N SER A 140 20.22 12.42 0.22
CA SER A 140 20.54 13.71 0.87
C SER A 140 21.99 14.16 0.63
N ALA A 141 22.94 13.21 0.61
CA ALA A 141 24.36 13.46 0.32
C ALA A 141 24.63 14.02 -1.10
N LYS A 142 23.67 13.88 -2.01
CA LYS A 142 23.76 14.35 -3.40
C LYS A 142 23.00 15.64 -3.67
N ILE A 143 22.36 16.22 -2.65
CA ILE A 143 21.77 17.56 -2.75
C ILE A 143 22.91 18.58 -2.89
N ARG A 144 22.75 19.50 -3.84
CA ARG A 144 23.71 20.59 -4.09
C ARG A 144 23.14 21.95 -3.75
N ASP A 145 21.84 22.14 -4.03
CA ASP A 145 21.14 23.35 -3.65
C ASP A 145 19.61 23.13 -3.70
N TYR A 146 18.85 24.21 -3.53
CA TYR A 146 17.40 24.25 -3.66
C TYR A 146 16.95 25.43 -4.49
N ILE A 147 15.82 25.28 -5.18
CA ILE A 147 15.17 26.36 -5.92
C ILE A 147 13.68 26.40 -5.63
N LYS A 148 13.13 27.62 -5.56
CA LYS A 148 11.70 27.84 -5.38
C LYS A 148 11.03 27.96 -6.74
N CYS A 149 9.99 27.17 -6.98
CA CYS A 149 9.16 27.34 -8.17
C CYS A 149 8.39 28.65 -8.10
N ASN A 150 8.51 29.48 -9.14
CA ASN A 150 7.83 30.77 -9.22
C ASN A 150 6.30 30.64 -9.27
N PHE A 151 5.79 29.58 -9.90
CA PHE A 151 4.34 29.40 -10.06
C PHE A 151 3.66 28.77 -8.84
N CYS A 152 4.20 27.68 -8.30
CA CYS A 152 3.56 26.94 -7.21
C CYS A 152 4.12 27.27 -5.82
N GLY A 153 5.21 28.05 -5.74
CA GLY A 153 5.86 28.45 -4.49
C GLY A 153 6.56 27.33 -3.73
N LYS A 154 6.55 26.09 -4.24
CA LYS A 154 7.17 24.92 -3.59
C LYS A 154 8.67 24.87 -3.87
N MET A 155 9.44 24.46 -2.85
CA MET A 155 10.87 24.19 -2.97
C MET A 155 11.14 22.90 -3.75
N ARG A 156 12.24 22.87 -4.50
CA ARG A 156 12.78 21.72 -5.23
C ARG A 156 14.25 21.57 -4.89
N TYR A 157 14.69 20.33 -4.67
CA TYR A 157 16.09 20.01 -4.45
C TYR A 157 16.80 19.79 -5.78
N LEU A 158 18.01 20.31 -5.88
CA LEU A 158 18.92 20.11 -7.00
C LEU A 158 19.91 19.02 -6.63
N TYR A 159 20.01 17.99 -7.45
CA TYR A 159 20.88 16.84 -7.21
C TYR A 159 22.00 16.80 -8.24
N SER A 160 23.19 16.38 -7.82
CA SER A 160 24.27 16.02 -8.73
C SER A 160 24.93 14.71 -8.28
N GLY A 161 25.20 13.84 -9.26
CA GLY A 161 25.97 12.61 -9.04
C GLY A 161 27.42 12.88 -8.64
N LEU A 162 27.95 14.04 -9.03
CA LEU A 162 29.31 14.50 -8.74
C LEU A 162 29.29 15.57 -7.64
N ARG A 163 30.44 15.75 -6.99
CA ARG A 163 30.66 16.91 -6.13
C ARG A 163 31.02 18.08 -7.04
N LEU A 164 30.25 19.16 -6.96
CA LEU A 164 30.55 20.39 -7.72
C LEU A 164 31.86 21.00 -7.21
N THR A 165 32.68 21.46 -8.14
CA THR A 165 33.81 22.33 -7.88
C THR A 165 33.33 23.71 -7.42
N GLU A 166 34.24 24.53 -6.88
CA GLU A 166 33.90 25.90 -6.47
C GLU A 166 33.39 26.75 -7.64
N GLN A 167 33.98 26.58 -8.83
CA GLN A 167 33.54 27.30 -10.03
C GLN A 167 32.13 26.86 -10.45
N GLU A 168 31.86 25.56 -10.52
CA GLU A 168 30.54 25.05 -10.89
C GLU A 168 29.46 25.45 -9.86
N MET A 169 29.83 25.56 -8.58
CA MET A 169 28.92 26.05 -7.55
C MET A 169 28.63 27.55 -7.72
N GLN A 170 29.62 28.36 -8.14
CA GLN A 170 29.39 29.78 -8.46
C GLN A 170 28.49 29.93 -9.68
N ASP A 171 28.74 29.14 -10.74
CA ASP A 171 27.94 29.14 -11.97
C ASP A 171 26.49 28.71 -11.68
N LEU A 172 26.30 27.70 -10.83
CA LEU A 172 24.97 27.29 -10.35
C LEU A 172 24.26 28.44 -9.63
N ASN A 173 24.90 29.03 -8.62
CA ASN A 173 24.32 30.15 -7.87
C ASN A 173 23.94 31.33 -8.77
N PHE A 174 24.80 31.66 -9.74
CA PHE A 174 24.54 32.71 -10.72
C PHE A 174 23.30 32.38 -11.57
N ALA A 175 23.19 31.14 -12.06
CA ALA A 175 22.03 30.70 -12.82
C ALA A 175 20.73 30.74 -12.00
N LEU A 176 20.76 30.32 -10.73
CA LEU A 176 19.59 30.35 -9.84
C LEU A 176 19.10 31.77 -9.53
N GLN A 177 20.00 32.76 -9.56
CA GLN A 177 19.67 34.18 -9.40
C GLN A 177 19.21 34.83 -10.71
N THR A 178 19.72 34.37 -11.85
CA THR A 178 19.47 34.95 -13.17
C THR A 178 18.16 34.44 -13.77
N TYR A 179 17.85 33.15 -13.61
CA TYR A 179 16.73 32.49 -14.28
C TYR A 179 15.57 32.20 -13.32
N THR A 180 14.35 32.40 -13.80
CA THR A 180 13.14 32.06 -13.05
C THR A 180 12.76 30.61 -13.34
N TYR A 181 12.72 29.77 -12.30
CA TYR A 181 12.34 28.36 -12.44
C TYR A 181 10.84 28.12 -12.30
N SER A 182 10.32 27.25 -13.17
CA SER A 182 8.97 26.70 -13.07
C SER A 182 9.01 25.17 -13.09
N CYS A 183 8.06 24.51 -12.41
CA CYS A 183 8.04 23.05 -12.35
C CYS A 183 7.97 22.44 -13.75
N ARG A 184 8.81 21.44 -14.01
CA ARG A 184 8.98 20.75 -15.31
C ARG A 184 9.73 21.53 -16.38
N SER A 185 10.22 22.73 -16.09
CA SER A 185 11.20 23.41 -16.94
C SER A 185 12.61 22.92 -16.65
N LEU A 186 13.48 23.00 -17.66
CA LEU A 186 14.92 22.87 -17.44
C LEU A 186 15.41 24.04 -16.56
N ILE A 187 16.35 23.75 -15.67
CA ILE A 187 16.95 24.77 -14.79
C ILE A 187 17.97 25.59 -15.58
N PHE A 188 18.63 24.96 -16.54
CA PHE A 188 19.61 25.58 -17.42
C PHE A 188 19.10 25.57 -18.86
N PRO A 189 19.46 26.58 -19.67
CA PRO A 189 19.40 26.47 -21.13
C PRO A 189 20.21 25.26 -21.62
N GLU A 190 19.83 24.64 -22.74
CA GLU A 190 20.48 23.44 -23.28
C GLU A 190 21.99 23.64 -23.55
N ASP A 191 22.44 24.88 -23.74
CA ASP A 191 23.84 25.24 -24.02
C ASP A 191 24.66 25.64 -22.77
N HIS A 192 24.14 25.46 -21.56
CA HIS A 192 24.85 25.85 -20.33
C HIS A 192 25.90 24.81 -19.95
N SER A 193 27.05 25.25 -19.42
CA SER A 193 28.16 24.40 -18.93
C SER A 193 27.79 23.38 -17.83
N LEU A 194 26.58 23.48 -17.28
CA LEU A 194 26.06 22.67 -16.18
C LEU A 194 24.82 21.85 -16.56
N ALA A 195 24.38 21.95 -17.83
CA ALA A 195 23.23 21.23 -18.37
C ALA A 195 23.52 19.73 -18.53
#